data_AF-A0A7Z9XER1-F1
#
_entry.id   AF-A0A7Z9XER1-F1
#
_cell.length_a   1.000
_cell.length_b   1.000
_cell.length_c   1.000
_cell.angle_alpha   90.00
_cell.angle_beta   90.00
_cell.angle_gamma   90.00
#
_symmetry.space_group_name_H-M   'P 1'
#
loop_
_entity.id
_entity.type
_entity.pdbx_description
1 polymer ?
#
loop_
_entity_poly.entity_id
_entity_poly.type
_entity_poly.pdbx_seq_one_letter_code
_entity_poly.pdbx_strand_id
1 'polypeptide(L)' 'MANSMRLLQLPEFAREDVMSGVLSVGHGRVLLGLADEQAMKEVRDIIVSQSLSVRQSEQLVKKKKKE' A
#
# COMPACT_ATOMS: atom_id res chain seq x y z
N MET A 1 -19.20 -6.77 3.78
CA MET A 1 -18.92 -5.32 3.89
C MET A 1 -17.85 -5.13 4.98
N ALA A 2 -16.56 -5.17 4.63
CA ALA A 2 -15.46 -5.19 5.61
C ALA A 2 -14.24 -4.31 5.21
N ASN A 3 -14.42 -3.40 4.24
CA ASN A 3 -13.31 -2.67 3.64
C ASN A 3 -12.98 -1.35 4.36
N SER A 4 -13.98 -0.68 4.92
CA SER A 4 -13.80 0.70 5.44
C SER A 4 -13.09 0.74 6.80
N MET A 5 -13.30 -0.24 7.68
CA MET A 5 -12.66 -0.25 9.01
C MET A 5 -11.14 -0.50 8.94
N ARG A 6 -10.66 -1.26 7.95
CA ARG A 6 -9.22 -1.51 7.78
C ARG A 6 -8.46 -0.28 7.27
N LEU A 7 -9.11 0.63 6.57
CA LEU A 7 -8.48 1.87 6.11
C LEU A 7 -8.05 2.79 7.26
N LEU A 8 -8.69 2.68 8.44
CA LEU A 8 -8.27 3.40 9.64
C LEU A 8 -6.95 2.89 10.23
N GLN A 9 -6.50 1.68 9.85
CA GLN A 9 -5.20 1.15 10.24
C GLN A 9 -4.07 1.58 9.31
N LEU A 10 -4.36 2.31 8.22
CA LEU A 10 -3.29 2.83 7.37
C LEU A 10 -2.47 3.87 8.14
N PRO A 11 -1.14 3.81 8.04
CA PRO A 11 -0.27 4.89 8.53
C PRO A 11 -0.57 6.19 7.79
N GLU A 12 -0.28 7.33 8.44
CA GLU A 12 -0.62 8.67 7.94
C GLU A 12 -0.12 8.92 6.52
N PHE A 13 1.13 8.54 6.21
CA PHE A 13 1.71 8.76 4.89
C PHE A 13 0.89 8.10 3.76
N ALA A 14 0.48 6.84 3.96
CA ALA A 14 -0.29 6.10 2.95
C ALA A 14 -1.72 6.64 2.83
N ARG A 15 -2.27 7.19 3.92
CA ARG A 15 -3.59 7.83 3.92
C ARG A 15 -3.54 9.16 3.15
N GLU A 16 -2.50 9.95 3.35
CA GLU A 16 -2.26 11.21 2.66
C GLU A 16 -2.04 10.99 1.16
N ASP A 17 -1.27 9.96 0.77
CA ASP A 17 -1.12 9.57 -0.64
C ASP A 17 -2.46 9.18 -1.28
N VAL A 18 -3.31 8.46 -0.55
CA VAL A 18 -4.64 8.09 -1.05
C VAL A 18 -5.55 9.31 -1.18
N MET A 19 -5.50 10.24 -0.22
CA MET A 19 -6.27 11.49 -0.27
C MET A 19 -5.79 12.42 -1.39
N SER A 20 -4.49 12.47 -1.65
CA SER A 20 -3.90 13.23 -2.77
C SER A 20 -4.14 12.59 -4.14
N GLY A 21 -4.67 11.36 -4.18
CA GLY A 21 -4.89 10.61 -5.42
C GLY A 21 -3.62 9.95 -6.00
N VAL A 22 -2.50 10.01 -5.28
CA VAL A 22 -1.24 9.34 -5.61
C VAL A 22 -1.40 7.82 -5.49
N LEU A 23 -2.10 7.38 -4.45
CA LEU A 23 -2.45 5.97 -4.25
C LEU A 23 -3.96 5.77 -4.30
N SER A 24 -4.38 4.55 -4.62
CA SER A 24 -5.78 4.18 -4.55
C SER A 24 -6.06 3.46 -3.24
N VAL A 25 -7.33 3.42 -2.83
CA VAL A 25 -7.81 2.64 -1.69
C VAL A 25 -7.35 1.17 -1.77
N GLY A 26 -7.26 0.64 -3.00
CA GLY A 26 -6.66 -0.67 -3.27
C GLY A 26 -5.21 -0.77 -2.81
N HIS A 27 -4.35 0.18 -3.22
CA HIS A 27 -2.94 0.23 -2.81
C HIS A 27 -2.80 0.29 -1.28
N GLY A 28 -3.61 1.09 -0.61
CA GLY A 28 -3.58 1.15 0.85
C GLY A 28 -3.80 -0.21 1.53
N ARG A 29 -4.70 -1.04 0.98
CA ARG A 29 -4.94 -2.39 1.50
C ARG A 29 -3.78 -3.35 1.25
N VAL A 30 -3.08 -3.18 0.14
CA VAL A 30 -1.88 -3.95 -0.16
C VAL A 30 -0.78 -3.62 0.84
N LEU A 31 -0.58 -2.33 1.09
CA LEU A 31 0.40 -1.82 2.03
C LEU A 31 0.13 -2.32 3.46
N LEU A 32 -1.13 -2.40 3.90
CA LEU A 32 -1.50 -3.02 5.18
C LEU A 32 -1.10 -4.50 5.32
N GLY A 33 -0.81 -5.20 4.22
CA GLY A 33 -0.31 -6.57 4.24
C GLY A 33 1.14 -6.69 4.71
N LEU A 34 1.88 -5.58 4.69
CA LEU A 34 3.23 -5.42 5.22
C LEU A 34 3.13 -5.04 6.71
N ALA A 35 3.80 -5.80 7.56
CA ALA A 35 3.89 -5.49 8.99
C ALA A 35 4.93 -4.40 9.31
N ASP A 36 5.83 -4.13 8.37
CA ASP A 36 6.98 -3.26 8.57
C ASP A 36 6.79 -1.91 7.86
N GLU A 37 6.94 -0.81 8.60
CA GLU A 37 6.71 0.54 8.09
C GLU A 37 7.78 0.95 7.07
N GLN A 38 9.02 0.48 7.22
CA GLN A 38 10.07 0.72 6.22
C GLN A 38 9.75 0.03 4.90
N ALA A 39 9.37 -1.25 4.96
CA ALA A 39 8.95 -1.99 3.78
C ALA A 39 7.75 -1.31 3.11
N MET A 40 6.81 -0.79 3.90
CA MET A 40 5.64 -0.08 3.40
C MET A 40 6.02 1.20 2.64
N LYS A 41 7.00 1.97 3.15
CA LYS A 41 7.54 3.15 2.46
C LYS A 41 8.29 2.79 1.18
N GLU A 42 9.14 1.77 1.20
CA GLU A 42 9.85 1.27 0.00
C GLU A 42 8.86 0.86 -1.10
N VAL A 43 7.86 0.05 -0.73
CA VAL A 43 6.86 -0.43 -1.68
C VAL A 43 6.03 0.72 -2.21
N ARG A 44 5.62 1.66 -1.34
CA ARG A 44 4.92 2.89 -1.72
C ARG A 44 5.74 3.69 -2.75
N ASP A 45 7.01 3.93 -2.48
CA ASP A 45 7.90 4.67 -3.40
C ASP A 45 7.99 3.99 -4.77
N ILE A 46 8.14 2.67 -4.78
CA ILE A 46 8.14 1.85 -6.01
C ILE A 46 6.81 1.96 -6.76
N ILE A 47 5.68 1.89 -6.06
CA ILE A 47 4.34 1.99 -6.66
C ILE A 47 4.15 3.35 -7.33
N VAL A 48 4.57 4.43 -6.66
CA VAL A 48 4.43 5.80 -7.18
C VAL A 48 5.38 6.02 -8.35
N SER A 49 6.66 5.65 -8.19
CA SER A 49 7.70 5.80 -9.20
C SER A 49 7.39 5.01 -10.48
N GLN A 50 6.88 3.78 -10.35
CA GLN A 50 6.56 2.91 -11.48
C GLN A 50 5.07 2.95 -11.88
N SER A 51 4.25 3.78 -11.22
CA SER A 51 2.79 3.85 -11.42
C SER A 51 2.14 2.46 -11.47
N LEU A 52 2.48 1.60 -10.50
CA LEU A 52 2.03 0.21 -10.47
C LEU A 52 0.53 0.11 -10.27
N SER A 53 -0.10 -0.86 -10.94
CA SER A 53 -1.49 -1.22 -10.66
C SER A 53 -1.63 -1.93 -9.31
N VAL A 54 -2.84 -1.93 -8.74
CA VAL A 54 -3.15 -2.61 -7.46
C VAL A 54 -2.70 -4.08 -7.46
N ARG A 55 -2.94 -4.80 -8.57
CA ARG A 55 -2.50 -6.19 -8.74
C ARG A 55 -0.97 -6.35 -8.71
N GLN A 56 -0.24 -5.43 -9.33
CA GLN A 56 1.23 -5.46 -9.34
C GLN A 56 1.79 -5.16 -7.95
N SER A 57 1.18 -4.19 -7.26
CA SER A 57 1.49 -3.88 -5.86
C SER A 57 1.30 -5.11 -4.98
N GLU A 58 0.18 -5.85 -5.13
CA GLU A 58 -0.07 -7.08 -4.38
C GLU A 58 1.00 -8.15 -4.60
N GLN A 59 1.39 -8.35 -5.86
CA GLN A 59 2.45 -9.29 -6.22
C GLN A 59 3.79 -8.88 -5.59
N LEU A 60 4.10 -7.58 -5.61
CA LEU A 60 5.35 -7.05 -5.07
C LEU A 60 5.43 -7.20 -3.55
N VAL A 61 4.35 -6.86 -2.83
CA VAL A 61 4.24 -7.10 -1.37
C VAL A 61 4.33 -8.59 -1.05
N LYS A 62 3.65 -9.44 -1.81
CA LYS A 62 3.70 -10.89 -1.62
C LYS A 62 5.11 -11.45 -1.84
N LYS A 63 5.89 -10.84 -2.75
CA LYS A 63 7.29 -11.19 -2.99
C LYS A 63 8.18 -10.73 -1.82
N LYS A 64 8.05 -9.48 -1.37
CA LYS A 64 8.77 -8.91 -0.21
C LYS A 64 8.50 -9.66 1.10
N LYS A 65 7.31 -10.25 1.28
CA LYS A 65 6.95 -11.00 2.50
C LYS A 65 7.52 -12.44 2.52
N LYS A 66 8.02 -12.93 1.38
CA LYS A 66 8.47 -14.31 1.21
C LYS A 66 9.99 -14.47 1.26
N GLU A 67 10.70 -13.41 1.59
CA GLU A 67 12.16 -13.32 1.76
C GLU A 67 12.46 -12.95 3.22
#